data_AF-A0A9D1LKD0-F1
#
_entry.id   AF-A0A9D1LKD0-F1
#
_cell.length_a   1.000
_cell.length_b   1.000
_cell.length_c   1.000
_cell.angle_alpha   90.00
_cell.angle_beta   90.00
_cell.angle_gamma   90.00
#
_symmetry.space_group_name_H-M   'P 1'
#
loop_
_entity.id
_entity.type
_entity.pdbx_description
1 polymer ?
#
loop_
_entity_poly.entity_id
_entity_poly.type
_entity_poly.pdbx_seq_one_letter_code
_entity_poly.pdbx_strand_id
1 'polypeptide(L)'
;MRRSRLSLRRLRWRTRAILNLVCIVLALALWYAVRGFPYLSWEQDLQYTLRRSLAHNADIIYSERVPDGLGTWGDGADETVYIVRWQDTVGAMRMMKHHDGNTWFGGPNREVLKYENRDGLFIIPLYGALPTGDREMRGRTVAVVALDPAVERVEVVYKEDEADSEAAPTVHPAEPAENGVFIAEVDMGYTTVFAASVYDGLTAHNYLGAVAYDGDGNVVARTTSEWEERYYENR
;
A
#
# COMPACT_ATOMS: atom_id res chain seq x y z
N MET A 1 27.09 -66.81 7.18
CA MET A 1 25.80 -66.36 7.77
C MET A 1 25.80 -64.95 8.43
N ARG A 2 26.63 -63.97 7.97
CA ARG A 2 26.69 -62.61 8.57
C ARG A 2 25.96 -61.51 7.79
N ARG A 3 25.63 -61.72 6.51
CA ARG A 3 24.99 -60.71 5.62
C ARG A 3 23.50 -60.46 5.92
N SER A 4 22.75 -61.47 6.37
CA SER A 4 21.29 -61.38 6.61
C SER A 4 20.91 -60.54 7.85
N ARG A 5 21.77 -60.50 8.88
CA ARG A 5 21.51 -59.70 10.10
C ARG A 5 21.71 -58.20 9.87
N LEU A 6 22.61 -57.82 8.97
CA LEU A 6 22.85 -56.42 8.58
C LEU A 6 21.70 -55.87 7.72
N SER A 7 21.12 -56.68 6.84
CA SER A 7 19.94 -56.26 6.05
C SER A 7 18.70 -56.08 6.94
N LEU A 8 18.47 -56.98 7.90
CA LEU A 8 17.35 -56.87 8.86
C LEU A 8 17.48 -55.66 9.79
N ARG A 9 18.69 -55.31 10.25
CA ARG A 9 18.93 -54.10 11.06
C ARG A 9 18.69 -52.81 10.26
N ARG A 10 19.17 -52.74 9.01
CA ARG A 10 18.90 -51.61 8.11
C ARG A 10 17.42 -51.48 7.77
N LEU A 11 16.73 -52.59 7.55
CA LEU A 11 15.30 -52.61 7.28
C LEU A 11 14.52 -52.06 8.50
N ARG A 12 14.80 -52.55 9.71
CA ARG A 12 14.16 -52.06 10.95
C ARG A 12 14.41 -50.58 11.23
N TRP A 13 15.61 -50.08 10.90
CA TRP A 13 15.94 -48.67 11.08
C TRP A 13 15.18 -47.78 10.09
N ARG A 14 15.09 -48.20 8.82
CA ARG A 14 14.29 -47.51 7.80
C ARG A 14 12.80 -47.49 8.14
N THR A 15 12.25 -48.60 8.61
CA THR A 15 10.82 -48.66 9.02
C THR A 15 10.54 -47.74 10.21
N ARG A 16 11.44 -47.65 11.20
CA ARG A 16 11.29 -46.69 12.31
C ARG A 16 11.40 -45.24 11.85
N ALA A 17 12.32 -44.93 10.95
CA ALA A 17 12.46 -43.59 10.40
C ALA A 17 11.20 -43.16 9.62
N ILE A 18 10.64 -44.07 8.80
CA ILE A 18 9.39 -43.81 8.07
C ILE A 18 8.23 -43.63 9.06
N LEU A 19 8.10 -44.49 10.07
CA LEU A 19 7.05 -44.37 11.07
C LEU A 19 7.13 -43.04 11.82
N ASN A 20 8.32 -42.62 12.23
CA ASN A 20 8.53 -41.33 12.88
C ASN A 20 8.17 -40.16 11.96
N LEU A 21 8.54 -40.23 10.68
CA LEU A 21 8.17 -39.20 9.69
C LEU A 21 6.65 -39.11 9.53
N VAL A 22 5.98 -40.26 9.41
CA VAL A 22 4.51 -40.34 9.31
C VAL A 22 3.86 -39.77 10.58
N CYS A 23 4.37 -40.08 11.76
CA CYS A 23 3.88 -39.51 13.01
C CYS A 23 4.07 -37.99 13.08
N ILE A 24 5.20 -37.46 12.58
CA ILE A 24 5.45 -36.01 12.52
C ILE A 24 4.48 -35.35 11.54
N VAL A 25 4.30 -35.91 10.35
CA VAL A 25 3.36 -35.39 9.33
C VAL A 25 1.93 -35.43 9.84
N LEU A 26 1.51 -36.52 10.50
CA LEU A 26 0.18 -36.63 11.11
C LEU A 26 0.01 -35.65 12.28
N ALA A 27 1.03 -35.46 13.12
CA ALA A 27 0.98 -34.50 14.21
C ALA A 27 0.85 -33.06 13.68
N LEU A 28 1.59 -32.71 12.61
CA LEU A 28 1.44 -31.43 11.93
C LEU A 28 0.05 -31.30 11.31
N ALA A 29 -0.42 -32.31 10.57
CA ALA A 29 -1.76 -32.30 9.96
C ALA A 29 -2.89 -32.18 10.99
N LEU A 30 -2.77 -32.87 12.13
CA LEU A 30 -3.73 -32.77 13.24
C LEU A 30 -3.66 -31.40 13.90
N TRP A 31 -2.46 -30.84 14.07
CA TRP A 31 -2.27 -29.48 14.56
C TRP A 31 -2.90 -28.45 13.61
N TYR A 32 -2.73 -28.61 12.30
CA TYR A 32 -3.40 -27.82 11.26
C TYR A 32 -4.92 -27.96 11.31
N ALA A 33 -5.44 -29.18 11.48
CA ALA A 33 -6.88 -29.44 11.52
C ALA A 33 -7.54 -28.88 12.80
N VAL A 34 -6.84 -28.91 13.93
CA VAL A 34 -7.37 -28.46 15.23
C VAL A 34 -7.22 -26.95 15.43
N ARG A 35 -6.13 -26.34 14.96
CA ARG A 35 -5.85 -24.91 15.17
C ARG A 35 -6.12 -24.02 13.95
N GLY A 36 -6.46 -24.61 12.80
CA GLY A 36 -6.38 -23.90 11.52
C GLY A 36 -4.92 -23.65 11.13
N PHE A 37 -4.67 -22.93 10.03
CA PHE A 37 -3.32 -22.42 9.77
C PHE A 37 -2.83 -21.65 11.01
N PRO A 38 -1.52 -21.65 11.33
CA PRO A 38 -0.96 -20.66 12.24
C PRO A 38 -1.12 -19.29 11.58
N TYR A 39 -2.27 -18.68 11.79
CA TYR A 39 -2.54 -17.35 11.30
C TYR A 39 -1.73 -16.40 12.15
N LEU A 40 -0.83 -15.68 11.49
CA LEU A 40 -0.13 -14.57 12.09
C LEU A 40 -1.18 -13.59 12.63
N SER A 41 -0.98 -13.07 13.84
CA SER A 41 -1.76 -11.91 14.27
C SER A 41 -1.61 -10.79 13.24
N TRP A 42 -2.54 -9.85 13.17
CA TRP A 42 -2.43 -8.73 12.24
C TRP A 42 -1.06 -8.04 12.29
N GLU A 43 -0.57 -7.81 13.50
CA GLU A 43 0.77 -7.25 13.75
C GLU A 43 1.88 -8.14 13.16
N GLN A 44 1.79 -9.46 13.35
CA GLN A 44 2.75 -10.39 12.78
C GLN A 44 2.68 -10.44 11.25
N ASP A 45 1.50 -10.26 10.66
CA ASP A 45 1.29 -10.26 9.22
C ASP A 45 1.83 -8.98 8.56
N LEU A 46 1.62 -7.84 9.22
CA LEU A 46 2.20 -6.54 8.90
C LEU A 46 3.74 -6.61 8.92
N GLN A 47 4.31 -7.08 10.02
CA GLN A 47 5.76 -7.23 10.17
C GLN A 47 6.35 -8.24 9.17
N TYR A 48 5.63 -9.32 8.86
CA TYR A 48 6.03 -10.27 7.82
C TYR A 48 6.05 -9.61 6.43
N THR A 49 5.04 -8.81 6.12
CA THR A 49 4.89 -8.10 4.84
C THR A 49 6.01 -7.07 4.64
N LEU A 50 6.31 -6.28 5.67
CA LEU A 50 7.41 -5.31 5.66
C LEU A 50 8.76 -6.00 5.44
N ARG A 51 9.01 -7.10 6.15
CA ARG A 51 10.23 -7.90 5.98
C ARG A 51 10.36 -8.49 4.59
N ARG A 52 9.27 -9.03 4.04
CA ARG A 52 9.25 -9.63 2.70
C ARG A 52 9.51 -8.59 1.60
N SER A 53 9.03 -7.35 1.78
CA SER A 53 9.15 -6.28 0.78
C SER A 53 10.48 -5.52 0.85
N LEU A 54 11.50 -6.07 1.53
CA LEU A 54 12.80 -5.43 1.81
C LEU A 54 12.72 -4.12 2.64
N ALA A 55 11.52 -3.69 3.03
CA ALA A 55 11.22 -2.59 3.94
C ALA A 55 11.31 -3.02 5.43
N HIS A 56 12.24 -3.91 5.76
CA HIS A 56 12.35 -4.59 7.05
C HIS A 56 12.69 -3.68 8.25
N ASN A 57 13.19 -2.46 7.98
CA ASN A 57 13.43 -1.40 8.96
C ASN A 57 12.59 -0.15 8.63
N ALA A 58 11.47 -0.33 7.92
CA ALA A 58 10.62 0.80 7.61
C ALA A 58 9.79 1.19 8.83
N ASP A 59 9.74 2.49 9.08
CA ASP A 59 8.83 3.09 10.04
C ASP A 59 7.48 3.31 9.35
N ILE A 60 6.38 2.95 10.00
CA ILE A 60 5.06 3.37 9.56
C ILE A 60 4.92 4.83 9.98
N ILE A 61 4.85 5.72 9.00
CA ILE A 61 4.79 7.17 9.24
C ILE A 61 3.37 7.71 9.20
N TYR A 62 2.44 6.95 8.59
CA TYR A 62 1.02 7.27 8.56
C TYR A 62 0.21 6.01 8.23
N SER A 63 -1.01 5.94 8.75
CA SER A 63 -1.97 4.91 8.36
C SER A 63 -3.39 5.45 8.35
N GLU A 64 -4.17 5.08 7.33
CA GLU A 64 -5.54 5.54 7.16
C GLU A 64 -6.45 4.35 6.86
N ARG A 65 -7.57 4.26 7.59
CA ARG A 65 -8.61 3.29 7.26
C ARG A 65 -9.36 3.79 6.04
N VAL A 66 -9.50 2.94 5.03
CA VAL A 66 -10.31 3.26 3.85
C VAL A 66 -11.79 3.25 4.26
N PRO A 67 -12.54 4.33 3.99
CA PRO A 67 -13.97 4.38 4.29
C PRO A 67 -14.76 3.28 3.59
N ASP A 68 -15.81 2.80 4.26
CA ASP A 68 -16.72 1.80 3.70
C ASP A 68 -17.35 2.33 2.40
N GLY A 69 -17.41 1.51 1.35
CA GLY A 69 -17.85 1.92 0.01
C GLY A 69 -16.76 2.54 -0.89
N LEU A 70 -15.60 2.91 -0.34
CA LEU A 70 -14.40 3.31 -1.10
C LEU A 70 -13.34 2.18 -1.16
N GLY A 71 -13.62 1.07 -0.48
CA GLY A 71 -12.83 -0.15 -0.53
C GLY A 71 -12.84 -0.77 -1.92
N THR A 72 -11.68 -1.26 -2.37
CA THR A 72 -11.56 -1.95 -3.66
C THR A 72 -12.26 -3.32 -3.62
N TRP A 73 -12.59 -3.81 -2.42
CA TRP A 73 -13.01 -5.19 -2.20
C TRP A 73 -14.44 -5.35 -1.66
N GLY A 74 -15.22 -4.26 -1.64
CA GLY A 74 -16.65 -4.26 -1.32
C GLY A 74 -16.98 -4.02 0.15
N ASP A 75 -18.28 -3.99 0.44
CA ASP A 75 -18.82 -3.65 1.76
C ASP A 75 -18.41 -4.68 2.84
N GLY A 76 -17.82 -4.20 3.93
CA GLY A 76 -17.45 -5.01 5.11
C GLY A 76 -15.97 -5.44 5.18
N ALA A 77 -15.13 -5.05 4.21
CA ALA A 77 -13.69 -5.19 4.30
C ALA A 77 -13.07 -4.04 5.12
N ASP A 78 -12.34 -4.35 6.19
CA ASP A 78 -11.57 -3.36 6.95
C ASP A 78 -10.21 -3.17 6.26
N GLU A 79 -10.21 -2.23 5.30
CA GLU A 79 -9.03 -1.88 4.51
C GLU A 79 -8.24 -0.74 5.17
N THR A 80 -6.93 -0.86 5.22
CA THR A 80 -6.02 0.16 5.76
C THR A 80 -4.87 0.38 4.80
N VAL A 81 -4.60 1.65 4.47
CA VAL A 81 -3.40 2.07 3.76
C VAL A 81 -2.36 2.46 4.79
N TYR A 82 -1.14 1.95 4.61
CA TYR A 82 0.02 2.31 5.42
C TYR A 82 1.04 2.99 4.53
N ILE A 83 1.50 4.16 4.95
CA ILE A 83 2.67 4.81 4.37
C ILE A 83 3.86 4.47 5.25
N VAL A 84 4.92 3.98 4.61
CA VAL A 84 6.13 3.53 5.29
C VAL A 84 7.35 4.22 4.74
N ARG A 85 8.28 4.57 5.63
CA ARG A 85 9.53 5.24 5.29
C ARG A 85 10.70 4.36 5.71
N TRP A 86 11.66 4.18 4.81
CA TRP A 86 12.95 3.58 5.15
C TRP A 86 14.06 4.39 4.49
N GLN A 87 14.98 4.92 5.30
CA GLN A 87 16.00 5.86 4.84
C GLN A 87 15.32 7.06 4.12
N ASP A 88 15.80 7.41 2.93
CA ASP A 88 15.26 8.50 2.10
C ASP A 88 14.20 8.02 1.10
N THR A 89 13.60 6.85 1.36
CA THR A 89 12.58 6.26 0.50
C THR A 89 11.26 6.16 1.24
N VAL A 90 10.19 6.46 0.51
CA VAL A 90 8.81 6.22 0.96
C VAL A 90 8.16 5.16 0.08
N GLY A 91 7.34 4.34 0.69
CA GLY A 91 6.44 3.44 0.02
C GLY A 91 5.08 3.43 0.68
N ALA A 92 4.12 2.80 0.03
CA ALA A 92 2.84 2.52 0.65
C ALA A 92 2.47 1.06 0.45
N MET A 93 1.65 0.54 1.35
CA MET A 93 1.01 -0.76 1.21
C MET A 93 -0.45 -0.62 1.60
N ARG A 94 -1.31 -1.38 0.94
CA ARG A 94 -2.72 -1.49 1.30
C ARG A 94 -2.98 -2.89 1.81
N MET A 95 -3.42 -2.99 3.04
CA MET A 95 -3.78 -4.27 3.65
C MET A 95 -5.28 -4.31 3.93
N MET A 96 -5.85 -5.50 3.90
CA MET A 96 -7.27 -5.74 4.14
C MET A 96 -7.43 -6.76 5.25
N LYS A 97 -8.39 -6.52 6.13
CA LYS A 97 -8.95 -7.51 7.04
C LYS A 97 -10.36 -7.87 6.57
N HIS A 98 -10.59 -9.15 6.29
CA HIS A 98 -11.94 -9.71 6.25
C HIS A 98 -12.18 -10.54 7.50
N HIS A 99 -13.44 -10.76 7.85
CA HIS A 99 -13.81 -11.66 8.94
C HIS A 99 -14.73 -12.76 8.43
N ASP A 100 -14.54 -13.97 8.95
CA ASP A 100 -15.41 -15.14 8.76
C ASP A 100 -15.62 -15.75 10.15
N GLY A 101 -16.83 -15.57 10.67
CA GLY A 101 -17.15 -15.80 12.08
C GLY A 101 -16.32 -14.93 13.02
N ASN A 102 -15.60 -15.56 13.96
CA ASN A 102 -14.74 -14.88 14.95
C ASN A 102 -13.28 -14.70 14.49
N THR A 103 -12.98 -15.01 13.23
CA THR A 103 -11.61 -15.04 12.72
C THR A 103 -11.39 -13.87 11.78
N TRP A 104 -10.23 -13.20 11.91
CA TRP A 104 -9.80 -12.13 11.01
C TRP A 104 -8.76 -12.66 10.02
N PHE A 105 -8.83 -12.20 8.79
CA PHE A 105 -8.07 -12.72 7.66
C PHE A 105 -7.44 -11.56 6.87
N GLY A 106 -6.13 -11.67 6.58
CA GLY A 106 -5.45 -10.74 5.68
C GLY A 106 -5.78 -11.00 4.21
N GLY A 107 -6.23 -9.99 3.46
CA GLY A 107 -6.57 -10.10 2.03
C GLY A 107 -5.37 -10.33 1.10
N PRO A 108 -5.63 -10.56 -0.21
CA PRO A 108 -4.61 -10.64 -1.26
C PRO A 108 -3.99 -9.25 -1.55
N ASN A 109 -2.75 -9.24 -2.06
CA ASN A 109 -1.84 -8.10 -2.25
C ASN A 109 -1.24 -7.56 -0.95
N ARG A 110 -0.01 -8.02 -0.66
CA ARG A 110 0.77 -7.70 0.54
C ARG A 110 2.18 -7.30 0.11
N GLU A 111 2.25 -6.20 -0.62
CA GLU A 111 3.51 -5.67 -1.15
C GLU A 111 3.60 -4.19 -0.82
N VAL A 112 4.77 -3.78 -0.35
CA VAL A 112 5.11 -2.36 -0.24
C VAL A 112 5.53 -1.89 -1.62
N LEU A 113 4.81 -0.89 -2.13
CA LEU A 113 5.18 -0.22 -3.36
C LEU A 113 5.97 1.02 -3.07
N LYS A 114 7.16 1.07 -3.68
CA LYS A 114 8.06 2.22 -3.60
C LYS A 114 7.53 3.33 -4.50
N TYR A 115 7.46 4.54 -3.94
CA TYR A 115 7.13 5.73 -4.70
C TYR A 115 8.40 6.47 -5.10
N GLU A 116 8.31 7.17 -6.24
CA GLU A 116 9.37 8.02 -6.75
C GLU A 116 9.50 9.27 -5.87
N ASN A 117 10.74 9.63 -5.54
CA ASN A 117 11.05 10.90 -4.91
C ASN A 117 11.11 11.99 -5.99
N ARG A 118 10.26 13.00 -5.88
CA ARG A 118 10.23 14.15 -6.78
C ARG A 118 10.51 15.42 -6.00
N ASP A 119 11.78 15.85 -6.07
CA ASP A 119 12.25 17.05 -5.37
C ASP A 119 11.97 17.04 -3.86
N GLY A 120 12.09 15.87 -3.21
CA GLY A 120 11.82 15.70 -1.78
C GLY A 120 10.35 15.42 -1.43
N LEU A 121 9.47 15.33 -2.43
CA LEU A 121 8.04 15.04 -2.27
C LEU A 121 7.68 13.66 -2.86
N PHE A 122 6.79 12.95 -2.19
CA PHE A 122 6.18 11.71 -2.67
C PHE A 122 4.67 11.87 -2.70
N ILE A 123 4.05 11.66 -3.87
CA ILE A 123 2.59 11.74 -4.04
C ILE A 123 2.03 10.31 -4.03
N ILE A 124 1.17 10.01 -3.06
CA ILE A 124 0.65 8.68 -2.77
C ILE A 124 -0.88 8.71 -2.77
N PRO A 125 -1.55 8.08 -3.74
CA PRO A 125 -2.99 7.91 -3.68
C PRO A 125 -3.37 6.94 -2.56
N LEU A 126 -4.26 7.36 -1.66
CA LEU A 126 -4.74 6.51 -0.56
C LEU A 126 -5.92 5.66 -1.03
N TYR A 127 -7.03 6.31 -1.42
CA TYR A 127 -8.24 5.64 -1.89
C TYR A 127 -9.10 6.58 -2.75
N GLY A 128 -10.05 5.98 -3.47
CA GLY A 128 -11.02 6.69 -4.31
C GLY A 128 -12.19 5.78 -4.66
N ALA A 129 -13.39 6.35 -4.79
CA ALA A 129 -14.61 5.60 -5.06
C ALA A 129 -14.54 4.90 -6.43
N LEU A 130 -14.85 3.60 -6.50
CA LEU A 130 -15.18 2.96 -7.78
C LEU A 130 -16.58 3.42 -8.25
N PRO A 131 -16.83 3.59 -9.55
CA PRO A 131 -18.13 4.09 -10.02
C PRO A 131 -19.25 3.09 -9.71
N THR A 132 -20.21 3.48 -8.86
CA THR A 132 -21.47 2.75 -8.68
C THR A 132 -22.61 3.48 -9.39
N GLY A 133 -23.15 2.87 -10.46
CA GLY A 133 -24.44 3.19 -11.06
C GLY A 133 -24.52 4.53 -11.81
N ASP A 134 -24.36 5.62 -11.08
CA ASP A 134 -24.41 7.00 -11.55
C ASP A 134 -23.00 7.61 -11.57
N ARG A 135 -22.14 7.01 -12.40
CA ARG A 135 -21.08 7.60 -13.26
C ARG A 135 -20.30 8.87 -12.83
N GLU A 136 -20.23 9.22 -11.56
CA GLU A 136 -19.31 10.23 -11.01
C GLU A 136 -18.51 9.58 -9.88
N MET A 137 -17.18 9.58 -9.99
CA MET A 137 -16.30 9.30 -8.85
C MET A 137 -16.15 10.63 -8.09
N ARG A 138 -16.55 10.68 -6.82
CA ARG A 138 -16.43 11.89 -5.98
C ARG A 138 -15.47 11.64 -4.81
N GLY A 139 -14.54 12.57 -4.60
CA GLY A 139 -13.61 12.59 -3.46
C GLY A 139 -12.51 11.52 -3.55
N ARG A 140 -11.28 11.94 -3.83
CA ARG A 140 -10.10 11.08 -3.74
C ARG A 140 -9.10 11.69 -2.78
N THR A 141 -8.64 10.87 -1.84
CA THR A 141 -7.69 11.29 -0.83
C THR A 141 -6.27 10.96 -1.29
N VAL A 142 -5.43 11.99 -1.40
CA VAL A 142 -4.01 11.88 -1.76
C VAL A 142 -3.18 12.27 -0.55
N ALA A 143 -2.17 11.47 -0.24
CA ALA A 143 -1.12 11.84 0.69
C ALA A 143 0.08 12.39 -0.06
N VAL A 144 0.60 13.53 0.37
CA VAL A 144 1.92 14.03 -0.01
C VAL A 144 2.85 13.85 1.19
N VAL A 145 3.96 13.17 0.98
CA VAL A 145 5.00 13.01 2.00
C VAL A 145 6.15 13.94 1.66
N ALA A 146 6.43 14.88 2.57
CA ALA A 146 7.61 15.73 2.53
C ALA A 146 8.65 15.20 3.51
N LEU A 147 9.88 14.98 3.03
CA LEU A 147 10.99 14.55 3.90
C LEU A 147 11.68 15.74 4.59
N ASP A 148 11.57 16.94 4.03
CA ASP A 148 12.16 18.14 4.61
C ASP A 148 11.33 18.60 5.83
N PRO A 149 11.92 18.64 7.04
CA PRO A 149 11.22 19.10 8.24
C PRO A 149 10.84 20.58 8.22
N ALA A 150 11.36 21.38 7.29
CA ALA A 150 10.97 22.79 7.12
C ALA A 150 9.61 22.96 6.45
N VAL A 151 9.04 21.91 5.84
CA VAL A 151 7.74 21.98 5.17
C VAL A 151 6.62 22.10 6.21
N GLU A 152 5.86 23.18 6.12
CA GLU A 152 4.69 23.44 6.98
C GLU A 152 3.36 23.40 6.23
N ARG A 153 3.39 23.56 4.90
CA ARG A 153 2.19 23.60 4.07
C ARG A 153 2.43 22.94 2.72
N VAL A 154 1.43 22.22 2.22
CA VAL A 154 1.45 21.59 0.89
C VAL A 154 0.17 21.94 0.14
N GLU A 155 0.33 22.18 -1.16
CA GLU A 155 -0.76 22.33 -2.11
C GLU A 155 -0.59 21.27 -3.20
N VAL A 156 -1.64 20.50 -3.46
CA VAL A 156 -1.71 19.53 -4.56
C VAL A 156 -2.27 20.23 -5.79
N VAL A 157 -1.58 20.11 -6.91
CA VAL A 157 -2.00 20.68 -8.18
C VAL A 157 -2.56 19.55 -9.03
N TYR A 158 -3.81 19.69 -9.47
CA TYR A 158 -4.49 18.68 -10.27
C TYR A 158 -5.14 19.32 -11.49
N LYS A 159 -5.08 18.59 -12.61
CA LYS A 159 -5.85 18.92 -13.80
C LYS A 159 -6.70 17.73 -14.22
N GLU A 160 -7.98 17.99 -14.40
CA GLU A 160 -8.91 17.04 -14.99
C GLU A 160 -8.56 16.78 -16.46
N ASP A 161 -8.49 15.49 -16.82
CA ASP A 161 -8.15 14.99 -18.15
C ASP A 161 -9.30 15.23 -19.15
N GLU A 162 -9.53 16.49 -19.49
CA GLU A 162 -10.13 16.86 -20.76
C GLU A 162 -8.99 17.30 -21.67
N ALA A 163 -8.66 16.44 -22.65
CA ALA A 163 -7.49 16.51 -23.53
C ALA A 163 -7.29 17.82 -24.33
N ASP A 164 -8.16 18.82 -24.19
CA ASP A 164 -8.11 20.12 -24.86
C ASP A 164 -8.53 21.31 -23.96
N SER A 165 -8.54 21.13 -22.64
CA SER A 165 -8.99 22.18 -21.71
C SER A 165 -7.90 23.23 -21.44
N GLU A 166 -8.04 24.44 -22.03
CA GLU A 166 -7.21 25.61 -21.69
C GLU A 166 -7.34 26.07 -20.22
N ALA A 167 -8.31 25.52 -19.48
CA ALA A 167 -8.54 25.93 -18.10
C ALA A 167 -7.31 25.69 -17.22
N ALA A 168 -7.06 26.60 -16.29
CA ALA A 168 -5.97 26.47 -15.32
C ALA A 168 -6.12 25.17 -14.50
N PRO A 169 -5.00 24.62 -13.98
CA PRO A 169 -5.08 23.53 -13.02
C PRO A 169 -5.77 24.01 -11.74
N THR A 170 -6.43 23.08 -11.05
CA THR A 170 -7.04 23.31 -9.75
C THR A 170 -6.00 23.06 -8.66
N VAL A 171 -5.99 23.93 -7.65
CA VAL A 171 -5.11 23.81 -6.49
C VAL A 171 -5.93 23.36 -5.29
N HIS A 172 -5.48 22.27 -4.67
CA HIS A 172 -6.11 21.62 -3.53
C HIS A 172 -5.20 21.78 -2.31
N PRO A 173 -5.60 22.54 -1.27
CA PRO A 173 -4.80 22.63 -0.05
C PRO A 173 -4.76 21.26 0.64
N ALA A 174 -3.58 20.86 1.12
CA ALA A 174 -3.41 19.64 1.89
C ALA A 174 -3.38 19.97 3.40
N GLU A 175 -4.15 19.24 4.19
CA GLU A 175 -4.12 19.34 5.65
C GLU A 175 -2.93 18.56 6.21
N PRO A 176 -2.17 19.12 7.15
CA PRO A 176 -1.10 18.38 7.81
C PRO A 176 -1.67 17.23 8.63
N ALA A 177 -1.09 16.04 8.46
CA ALA A 177 -1.37 14.87 9.28
C ALA A 177 -0.21 14.68 10.29
N GLU A 178 0.59 13.62 10.13
CA GLU A 178 1.69 13.30 11.02
C GLU A 178 2.97 12.99 10.25
N ASN A 179 4.14 13.19 10.89
CA ASN A 179 5.44 12.75 10.38
C ASN A 179 5.80 13.22 8.96
N GLY A 180 5.41 14.45 8.59
CA GLY A 180 5.66 15.02 7.26
C GLY A 180 4.67 14.58 6.19
N VAL A 181 3.54 13.96 6.58
CA VAL A 181 2.44 13.60 5.68
C VAL A 181 1.39 14.71 5.67
N PHE A 182 0.92 15.05 4.47
CA PHE A 182 -0.13 16.03 4.21
C PHE A 182 -1.23 15.38 3.36
N ILE A 183 -2.49 15.62 3.68
CA ILE A 183 -3.64 14.95 3.07
C ILE A 183 -4.47 15.97 2.29
N ALA A 184 -4.69 15.72 1.00
CA ALA A 184 -5.54 16.54 0.15
C ALA A 184 -6.71 15.73 -0.42
N GLU A 185 -7.88 16.36 -0.43
CA GLU A 185 -9.04 15.88 -1.18
C GLU A 185 -9.02 16.49 -2.59
N VAL A 186 -8.84 15.61 -3.59
CA VAL A 186 -8.78 15.98 -5.00
C VAL A 186 -10.01 15.42 -5.71
N ASP A 187 -10.78 16.30 -6.35
CA ASP A 187 -11.91 15.89 -7.19
C ASP A 187 -11.39 15.49 -8.57
N MET A 188 -11.12 14.20 -8.76
CA MET A 188 -10.53 13.69 -9.98
C MET A 188 -11.60 13.24 -10.99
N GLY A 189 -11.52 13.77 -12.20
CA GLY A 189 -12.49 13.55 -13.26
C GLY A 189 -12.61 12.13 -13.83
N TYR A 190 -13.64 11.98 -14.66
CA TYR A 190 -14.26 10.74 -15.17
C TYR A 190 -13.30 9.76 -15.89
N THR A 191 -12.28 10.26 -16.57
CA THR A 191 -11.40 9.49 -17.47
C THR A 191 -10.09 9.03 -16.82
N THR A 192 -9.73 9.59 -15.67
CA THR A 192 -8.59 9.13 -14.91
C THR A 192 -8.94 7.80 -14.23
N VAL A 193 -8.66 6.69 -14.93
CA VAL A 193 -8.71 5.32 -14.42
C VAL A 193 -7.68 5.17 -13.32
N PHE A 194 -7.95 5.72 -12.14
CA PHE A 194 -7.40 5.16 -10.91
C PHE A 194 -8.26 3.95 -10.63
N ALA A 195 -7.79 2.77 -11.03
CA ALA A 195 -8.28 1.54 -10.46
C ALA A 195 -7.76 1.46 -9.01
N ALA A 196 -8.35 2.30 -8.15
CA ALA A 196 -8.36 2.27 -6.69
C ALA A 196 -7.25 1.44 -6.04
N SER A 197 -6.00 1.93 -5.99
CA SER A 197 -5.03 1.51 -4.96
C SER A 197 -3.67 2.18 -5.11
N VAL A 198 -2.93 2.13 -4.00
CA VAL A 198 -1.46 2.10 -3.92
C VAL A 198 -0.79 1.34 -5.10
N TYR A 199 -1.48 0.38 -5.74
CA TYR A 199 -0.94 -0.49 -6.78
C TYR A 199 -0.85 0.06 -8.19
N ASP A 200 -1.38 1.26 -8.46
CA ASP A 200 -1.32 1.87 -9.79
C ASP A 200 -0.64 3.25 -9.75
N GLY A 201 0.56 3.33 -9.15
CA GLY A 201 1.35 4.56 -9.06
C GLY A 201 1.57 5.28 -10.40
N LEU A 202 1.47 4.56 -11.53
CA LEU A 202 1.69 5.07 -12.88
C LEU A 202 0.62 6.06 -13.37
N THR A 203 -0.65 5.95 -12.97
CA THR A 203 -1.72 6.87 -13.45
C THR A 203 -1.75 8.19 -12.68
N ALA A 204 -1.25 8.22 -11.45
CA ALA A 204 -1.12 9.44 -10.64
C ALA A 204 -0.09 10.43 -11.19
N HIS A 205 0.97 9.91 -11.82
CA HIS A 205 2.13 10.69 -12.26
C HIS A 205 1.85 11.68 -13.39
N ASN A 206 0.81 11.44 -14.19
CA ASN A 206 0.53 12.26 -15.37
C ASN A 206 -0.19 13.58 -15.03
N TYR A 207 -0.93 13.63 -13.91
CA TYR A 207 -1.90 14.71 -13.64
C TYR A 207 -1.79 15.34 -12.24
N LEU A 208 -0.98 14.78 -11.34
CA LEU A 208 -0.79 15.32 -9.98
C LEU A 208 0.60 15.93 -9.81
N GLY A 209 0.63 17.21 -9.50
CA GLY A 209 1.78 17.94 -8.98
C GLY A 209 1.58 18.27 -7.50
N ALA A 210 2.63 18.75 -6.85
CA ALA A 210 2.56 19.29 -5.50
C ALA A 210 3.59 20.40 -5.30
N VAL A 211 3.21 21.39 -4.52
CA VAL A 211 4.08 22.49 -4.08
C VAL A 211 4.12 22.48 -2.56
N ALA A 212 5.33 22.48 -2.00
CA ALA A 212 5.55 22.53 -0.57
C ALA A 212 6.16 23.87 -0.16
N TYR A 213 5.72 24.38 0.98
CA TYR A 213 6.11 25.68 1.50
C TYR A 213 6.64 25.57 2.93
N ASP A 214 7.60 26.44 3.27
CA ASP A 214 8.01 26.68 4.65
C ASP A 214 7.01 27.56 5.42
N GLY A 215 7.28 27.78 6.72
CA GLY A 215 6.46 28.63 7.59
C GLY A 215 6.42 30.12 7.21
N ASP A 216 7.39 30.59 6.40
CA ASP A 216 7.42 31.94 5.87
C ASP A 216 6.65 32.08 4.54
N GLY A 217 6.20 30.95 3.98
CA GLY A 217 5.46 30.87 2.72
C GLY A 217 6.36 30.78 1.48
N ASN A 218 7.66 30.54 1.63
CA ASN A 218 8.56 30.30 0.51
C ASN A 218 8.40 28.86 -0.01
N VAL A 219 8.53 28.67 -1.32
CA VAL A 219 8.54 27.33 -1.93
C VAL A 219 9.86 26.65 -1.59
N VAL A 220 9.77 25.48 -0.94
CA VAL A 220 10.93 24.65 -0.59
C VAL A 220 11.10 23.44 -1.49
N ALA A 221 10.00 22.94 -2.06
CA ALA A 221 10.00 21.85 -3.02
C ALA A 221 8.82 21.96 -3.97
N ARG A 222 9.03 21.56 -5.23
CA ARG A 222 7.95 21.49 -6.22
C ARG A 222 8.14 20.28 -7.13
N THR A 223 7.10 19.46 -7.18
CA THR A 223 6.95 18.43 -8.22
C THR A 223 5.86 18.84 -9.18
N THR A 224 6.20 18.93 -10.46
CA THR A 224 5.23 19.10 -11.54
C THR A 224 4.67 17.75 -11.99
N SER A 225 3.44 17.76 -12.50
CA SER A 225 2.91 16.65 -13.29
C SER A 225 3.46 16.69 -14.72
N GLU A 226 3.48 15.56 -15.43
CA GLU A 226 3.86 15.54 -16.86
C GLU A 226 2.97 16.47 -17.70
N TRP A 227 1.69 16.61 -17.32
CA TRP A 227 0.79 17.57 -17.95
C TRP A 227 1.22 19.02 -17.70
N GLU A 228 1.56 19.39 -16.45
CA GLU A 228 2.00 20.75 -16.13
C GLU A 228 3.23 21.14 -16.95
N GLU A 229 4.20 20.23 -17.08
CA GLU A 229 5.40 20.46 -17.89
C GLU A 229 5.03 20.79 -19.34
N ARG A 230 4.16 19.99 -19.96
CA ARG A 230 3.69 20.24 -21.33
C ARG A 230 2.86 21.52 -21.45
N TYR A 231 2.06 21.86 -20.44
CA TYR A 231 1.24 23.07 -20.44
C TYR A 231 2.10 24.34 -20.46
N TYR A 232 3.15 24.38 -19.63
CA TYR A 232 4.05 25.52 -19.55
C TYR A 232 5.04 25.59 -20.72
N GLU A 233 5.42 24.47 -21.34
CA GLU A 233 6.26 24.47 -22.55
C GLU A 233 5.56 25.05 -23.79
N ASN A 234 4.23 24.96 -23.85
CA ASN A 234 3.43 25.41 -25.01
C ASN A 234 2.92 26.86 -24.91
N ARG A 235 3.39 27.65 -23.93
CA ARG A 235 3.03 29.07 -23.72
C ARG A 235 4.25 29.98 -23.78
#